data_AF-A0AAV6B0M1-F1
#
_entry.id   AF-A0AAV6B0M1-F1
#
_cell.length_a   1.000
_cell.length_b   1.000
_cell.length_c   1.000
_cell.angle_alpha   90.00
_cell.angle_beta   90.00
_cell.angle_gamma   90.00
#
_symmetry.space_group_name_H-M   'P 1'
#
loop_
_entity.id
_entity.type
_entity.pdbx_description
1 polymer ?
#
loop_
_entity_poly.entity_id
_entity_poly.type
_entity_poly.pdbx_seq_one_letter_code
_entity_poly.pdbx_strand_id
1 'polypeptide(L)'
;VTGATGSGDNEVHEHIVVQGETGRLKSEMDHYAFPSIDVFVEKHNRYSNWEARVALDRFLRGSEGTLQSGTVGVRRKLKSLSQRLPFRPLLRFLYVYLWQRGFLDGREGYYFARLHAFYEFLSVAKTYELKKSAPLSRQPVAPVANLAQIAGKERRVNL
;
A
#
# COMPACT_ATOMS: atom_id res chain seq x y z
N VAL A 1 6.93 21.82 2.39
CA VAL A 1 5.79 22.36 3.19
C VAL A 1 4.98 21.18 3.69
N THR A 2 5.15 20.81 4.96
CA THR A 2 4.34 19.80 5.67
C THR A 2 3.05 20.47 6.11
N GLY A 3 1.97 20.29 5.35
CA GLY A 3 0.64 20.77 5.74
C GLY A 3 0.12 20.02 6.97
N ALA A 4 -0.56 20.72 7.88
CA ALA A 4 -1.14 20.21 9.12
C ALA A 4 -2.35 19.26 8.92
N THR A 5 -2.53 18.70 7.73
CA THR A 5 -3.41 17.57 7.51
C THR A 5 -2.56 16.33 7.66
N GLY A 6 -2.73 15.58 8.75
CA GLY A 6 -2.04 14.31 9.01
C GLY A 6 -2.43 13.19 8.04
N SER A 7 -2.59 13.49 6.74
CA SER A 7 -2.87 12.55 5.65
C SER A 7 -1.56 11.95 5.13
N GLY A 8 -0.73 11.48 6.07
CA GLY A 8 0.45 10.69 5.79
C GLY A 8 0.17 9.26 6.23
N ASP A 9 0.22 8.33 5.26
CA ASP A 9 -0.12 6.91 5.38
C ASP A 9 -1.62 6.63 5.60
N ASN A 10 -2.16 5.62 4.90
CA ASN A 10 -3.43 4.89 5.16
C ASN A 10 -4.65 5.29 4.33
N GLU A 11 -5.18 4.33 3.54
CA GLU A 11 -6.60 4.15 3.20
C GLU A 11 -7.50 5.40 3.26
N VAL A 12 -7.17 6.45 2.50
CA VAL A 12 -8.06 7.61 2.38
C VAL A 12 -9.12 7.29 1.33
N HIS A 13 -10.12 6.50 1.72
CA HIS A 13 -11.43 6.53 1.09
C HIS A 13 -12.19 7.71 1.70
N GLU A 14 -11.77 8.92 1.37
CA GLU A 14 -12.49 10.12 1.77
C GLU A 14 -13.85 10.11 1.10
N HIS A 15 -14.90 9.87 1.89
CA HIS A 15 -16.27 9.94 1.42
C HIS A 15 -16.78 11.35 1.67
N ILE A 16 -17.02 12.09 0.59
CA ILE A 16 -17.54 13.46 0.68
C ILE A 16 -19.01 13.37 1.09
N VAL A 17 -19.33 13.73 2.33
CA VAL A 17 -20.70 13.84 2.81
C VAL A 17 -21.24 15.22 2.43
N VAL A 18 -22.21 15.27 1.53
CA VAL A 18 -22.79 16.53 1.04
C VAL A 18 -24.18 16.71 1.65
N GLN A 19 -24.45 17.88 2.23
CA GLN A 19 -25.78 18.31 2.68
C GLN A 19 -26.44 19.12 1.54
N GLY A 20 -26.95 18.44 0.51
CA GLY A 20 -27.54 19.07 -0.66
C GLY A 20 -27.66 18.14 -1.87
N GLU A 21 -28.08 18.69 -3.02
CA GLU A 21 -28.17 17.94 -4.28
C GLU A 21 -26.80 17.81 -4.95
N THR A 22 -26.50 16.64 -5.51
CA THR A 22 -25.28 16.38 -6.30
C THR A 22 -25.63 16.18 -7.77
N GLY A 23 -24.74 16.59 -8.66
CA GLY A 23 -24.88 16.45 -10.11
C GLY A 23 -23.76 15.61 -10.72
N ARG A 24 -23.99 15.10 -11.93
CA ARG A 24 -22.94 14.49 -12.76
C ARG A 24 -22.52 15.44 -13.86
N LEU A 25 -21.22 15.62 -14.02
CA LEU A 25 -20.64 16.26 -15.19
C LEU A 25 -21.04 15.48 -16.45
N LYS A 26 -21.49 16.21 -17.47
CA LYS A 26 -21.85 15.64 -18.79
C LYS A 26 -20.64 15.48 -19.72
N SER A 27 -19.52 16.08 -19.37
CA SER A 27 -18.28 16.06 -20.14
C SER A 27 -17.17 15.33 -19.38
N GLU A 28 -16.17 14.88 -20.12
CA GLU A 28 -14.94 14.37 -19.53
C GLU A 28 -14.14 15.52 -18.92
N MET A 29 -13.42 15.22 -17.83
CA MET A 29 -12.52 16.14 -17.16
C MET A 29 -11.10 15.61 -17.31
N ASP A 30 -10.25 16.36 -17.99
CA ASP A 30 -8.85 16.01 -18.12
C ASP A 30 -8.16 16.05 -16.75
N HIS A 31 -7.68 14.90 -16.28
CA HIS A 31 -7.00 14.77 -15.01
C HIS A 31 -5.52 14.47 -15.21
N TYR A 32 -4.69 15.50 -15.13
CA TYR A 32 -3.24 15.40 -15.16
C TYR A 32 -2.71 15.07 -13.75
N ALA A 33 -2.73 13.78 -13.40
CA ALA A 33 -2.37 13.31 -12.06
C ALA A 33 -0.91 13.62 -11.63
N PHE A 34 0.00 13.81 -12.61
CA PHE A 34 1.43 13.99 -12.39
C PHE A 34 2.01 15.06 -13.33
N PRO A 35 2.24 16.30 -12.85
CA PRO A 35 2.78 17.38 -13.67
C PRO A 35 4.28 17.26 -13.95
N SER A 36 5.02 16.44 -13.18
CA SER A 36 6.45 16.21 -13.35
C SER A 36 6.88 14.82 -12.89
N ILE A 37 8.07 14.39 -13.34
CA ILE A 37 8.69 13.13 -12.91
C ILE A 37 8.99 13.16 -11.40
N ASP A 38 9.42 14.31 -10.87
CA ASP A 38 9.68 14.48 -9.44
C ASP A 38 8.43 14.18 -8.60
N VAL A 39 7.28 14.78 -8.96
CA VAL A 39 6.00 14.53 -8.29
C VAL A 39 5.56 13.08 -8.46
N PHE A 40 5.80 12.47 -9.63
CA PHE A 40 5.54 11.05 -9.84
C PHE A 40 6.37 10.20 -8.87
N VAL A 41 7.68 10.41 -8.81
CA VAL A 41 8.61 9.63 -7.99
C VAL A 41 8.29 9.80 -6.51
N GLU A 42 8.03 11.02 -6.04
CA GLU A 42 7.69 11.29 -4.65
C GLU A 42 6.39 10.56 -4.23
N LYS A 43 5.33 10.68 -5.03
CA LYS A 43 4.05 9.99 -4.78
C LYS A 43 4.22 8.47 -4.78
N HIS A 44 4.93 7.92 -5.77
CA HIS A 44 5.12 6.47 -5.87
C HIS A 44 6.07 5.92 -4.80
N ASN A 45 7.00 6.73 -4.28
CA ASN A 45 7.80 6.37 -3.12
C ASN A 45 6.91 6.22 -1.87
N ARG A 46 5.95 7.13 -1.67
CA ARG A 46 4.97 7.06 -0.59
C ARG A 46 4.00 5.88 -0.76
N TYR A 47 3.44 5.69 -1.95
CA TYR A 47 2.54 4.56 -2.23
C TYR A 47 3.23 3.21 -2.09
N SER A 48 4.48 3.07 -2.52
CA SER A 48 5.22 1.82 -2.36
C SER A 48 5.52 1.48 -0.90
N ASN A 49 5.69 2.48 -0.02
CA ASN A 49 5.76 2.25 1.43
C ASN A 49 4.45 1.66 1.95
N TRP A 50 3.32 2.28 1.58
CA TRP A 50 2.00 1.82 1.99
C TRP A 50 1.68 0.41 1.47
N GLU A 51 1.95 0.13 0.20
CA GLU A 51 1.75 -1.21 -0.38
C GLU A 51 2.59 -2.27 0.34
N ALA A 52 3.83 -1.92 0.72
CA ALA A 52 4.69 -2.80 1.48
C ALA A 52 4.12 -3.13 2.87
N ARG A 53 3.57 -2.13 3.56
CA ARG A 53 2.87 -2.34 4.86
C ARG A 53 1.64 -3.22 4.71
N VAL A 54 0.79 -2.97 3.71
CA VAL A 54 -0.42 -3.78 3.44
C VAL A 54 -0.04 -5.22 3.08
N ALA A 55 1.04 -5.40 2.30
CA ALA A 55 1.54 -6.73 1.96
C ALA A 55 2.11 -7.47 3.18
N LEU A 56 2.76 -6.76 4.11
CA LEU A 56 3.21 -7.32 5.39
C LEU A 56 2.04 -7.69 6.29
N ASP A 57 1.05 -6.81 6.48
CA ASP A 57 -0.15 -7.10 7.29
C ASP A 57 -0.89 -8.34 6.77
N ARG A 58 -1.09 -8.46 5.45
CA ARG A 58 -1.64 -9.67 4.83
C ARG A 58 -0.79 -10.92 5.05
N PHE A 59 0.54 -10.78 5.09
CA PHE A 59 1.44 -11.89 5.35
C PHE A 59 1.35 -12.33 6.82
N LEU A 60 1.31 -11.38 7.77
CA LEU A 60 1.23 -11.63 9.21
C LEU A 60 -0.12 -12.20 9.64
N ARG A 61 -1.23 -11.71 9.08
CA ARG A 61 -2.58 -12.21 9.38
C ARG A 61 -2.82 -13.63 8.88
N GLY A 62 -1.91 -14.20 8.08
CA GLY A 62 -2.12 -15.47 7.42
C GLY A 62 -3.37 -15.45 6.52
N SER A 63 -3.70 -16.56 5.88
CA SER A 63 -4.90 -16.65 5.02
C SER A 63 -6.22 -16.68 5.81
N GLU A 64 -6.31 -16.03 6.97
CA GLU A 64 -7.51 -15.91 7.83
C GLU A 64 -8.50 -14.85 7.29
N GLY A 65 -8.55 -14.69 5.97
CA GLY A 65 -9.56 -13.90 5.29
C GLY A 65 -10.54 -14.85 4.62
N THR A 66 -11.60 -15.20 5.35
CA THR A 66 -12.81 -15.92 4.94
C THR A 66 -12.97 -16.03 3.43
N LEU A 67 -13.07 -17.28 2.96
CA LEU A 67 -13.39 -17.67 1.59
C LEU A 67 -14.69 -16.98 1.12
N GLN A 68 -14.59 -15.76 0.60
CA GLN A 68 -15.68 -15.13 -0.14
C GLN A 68 -15.75 -15.82 -1.51
N SER A 69 -16.74 -16.71 -1.62
CA SER A 69 -17.08 -17.46 -2.83
C SER A 69 -17.47 -16.51 -3.97
N GLY A 70 -16.86 -16.68 -5.15
CA GLY A 70 -17.18 -15.94 -6.38
C GLY A 70 -15.98 -15.49 -7.22
N THR A 71 -16.23 -14.78 -8.32
CA THR A 71 -15.27 -14.22 -9.30
C THR A 71 -14.18 -13.34 -8.65
N VAL A 72 -14.49 -12.74 -7.48
CA VAL A 72 -13.56 -11.95 -6.66
C VAL A 72 -12.43 -12.81 -6.07
N GLY A 73 -12.72 -14.07 -5.74
CA GLY A 73 -11.73 -15.03 -5.23
C GLY A 73 -10.69 -15.43 -6.29
N VAL A 74 -11.11 -15.60 -7.55
CA VAL A 74 -10.20 -15.90 -8.67
C VAL A 74 -9.24 -14.75 -8.93
N ARG A 75 -9.75 -13.51 -8.97
CA ARG A 75 -8.92 -12.29 -9.12
C ARG A 75 -7.93 -12.14 -7.97
N ARG A 76 -8.34 -12.46 -6.74
CA ARG A 76 -7.46 -12.42 -5.55
C ARG A 76 -6.39 -13.52 -5.60
N LYS A 77 -6.74 -14.74 -6.03
CA LYS A 77 -5.78 -15.83 -6.26
C LYS A 77 -4.78 -15.48 -7.35
N LEU A 78 -5.23 -14.92 -8.47
CA LEU A 78 -4.35 -14.48 -9.56
C LEU A 78 -3.42 -13.34 -9.10
N LYS A 79 -3.94 -12.39 -8.31
CA LYS A 79 -3.13 -11.33 -7.71
C LYS A 79 -2.09 -11.90 -6.74
N SER A 80 -2.47 -12.86 -5.89
CA SER A 80 -1.56 -13.56 -4.97
C SER A 80 -0.50 -14.39 -5.70
N LEU A 81 -0.88 -15.07 -6.80
CA LEU A 81 0.05 -15.80 -7.65
C LEU A 81 1.00 -14.85 -8.37
N SER A 82 0.48 -13.73 -8.88
CA SER A 82 1.30 -12.69 -9.53
C SER A 82 2.31 -12.10 -8.55
N GLN A 83 1.97 -11.99 -7.26
CA GLN A 83 2.86 -11.53 -6.20
C GLN A 83 4.07 -12.43 -5.95
N ARG A 84 4.02 -13.70 -6.39
CA ARG A 84 5.10 -14.68 -6.24
C ARG A 84 6.01 -14.79 -7.47
N LEU A 85 5.71 -14.10 -8.56
CA LEU A 85 6.52 -14.17 -9.78
C LEU A 85 7.84 -13.39 -9.59
N PRO A 86 9.01 -13.97 -9.94
CA PRO A 86 10.31 -13.31 -9.76
C PRO A 86 10.57 -12.13 -10.72
N PHE A 87 9.68 -11.85 -11.68
CA PHE A 87 9.88 -10.83 -12.73
C PHE A 87 8.74 -9.81 -12.83
N ARG A 88 8.03 -9.51 -11.74
CA ARG A 88 6.88 -8.59 -11.75
C ARG A 88 7.19 -7.21 -12.34
N PRO A 89 8.32 -6.55 -12.02
CA PRO A 89 8.64 -5.25 -12.60
C PRO A 89 8.78 -5.30 -14.13
N LEU A 90 9.40 -6.37 -14.66
CA LEU A 90 9.56 -6.58 -16.10
C LEU A 90 8.22 -6.87 -16.77
N LEU A 91 7.37 -7.71 -16.16
CA LEU A 91 6.02 -7.95 -16.67
C LEU A 91 5.17 -6.68 -16.68
N ARG A 92 5.31 -5.83 -15.65
CA ARG A 92 4.66 -4.52 -15.60
C ARG A 92 5.14 -3.62 -16.73
N PHE A 93 6.46 -3.58 -16.99
CA PHE A 93 7.01 -2.86 -18.13
C PHE A 93 6.40 -3.34 -19.45
N LEU A 94 6.46 -4.64 -19.73
CA LEU A 94 5.96 -5.22 -20.98
C LEU A 94 4.45 -4.98 -21.16
N TYR A 95 3.69 -5.04 -20.07
CA TYR A 95 2.26 -4.75 -20.09
C TYR A 95 2.00 -3.28 -20.48
N VAL A 96 2.66 -2.31 -19.83
CA VAL A 96 2.44 -0.89 -20.15
C VAL A 96 2.98 -0.55 -21.55
N TYR A 97 4.15 -1.08 -21.91
CA TYR A 97 4.82 -0.71 -23.14
C TYR A 97 4.23 -1.40 -24.37
N LEU A 98 4.03 -2.73 -24.33
CA LEU A 98 3.56 -3.52 -25.48
C LEU A 98 2.04 -3.68 -25.49
N TRP A 99 1.44 -4.09 -24.37
CA TRP A 99 0.00 -4.40 -24.33
C TRP A 99 -0.87 -3.14 -24.33
N GLN A 100 -0.51 -2.13 -23.53
CA GLN A 100 -1.19 -0.82 -23.53
C GLN A 100 -0.71 0.09 -24.67
N ARG A 101 0.17 -0.41 -25.54
CA ARG A 101 0.68 0.30 -26.72
C ARG A 101 1.42 1.61 -26.39
N GLY A 102 2.08 1.69 -25.24
CA GLY A 102 2.92 2.86 -24.90
C GLY A 102 4.06 3.13 -25.89
N PHE A 103 4.42 2.17 -26.74
CA PHE A 103 5.34 2.42 -27.85
C PHE A 103 4.78 3.42 -28.90
N LEU A 104 3.45 3.60 -28.99
CA LEU A 104 2.82 4.59 -29.87
C LEU A 104 3.13 6.02 -29.44
N ASP A 105 3.35 6.23 -28.14
CA ASP A 105 3.73 7.52 -27.57
C ASP A 105 5.24 7.77 -27.66
N GLY A 106 6.00 6.91 -28.36
CA GLY A 106 7.43 7.11 -28.61
C GLY A 106 8.30 7.06 -27.35
N ARG A 107 9.03 8.16 -27.06
CA ARG A 107 10.00 8.21 -25.97
C ARG A 107 9.31 8.40 -24.62
N GLU A 108 8.23 9.16 -24.62
CA GLU A 108 7.42 9.49 -23.46
C GLU A 108 6.78 8.22 -22.89
N GLY A 109 6.19 7.38 -23.74
CA GLY A 109 5.64 6.08 -23.33
C GLY A 109 6.71 5.10 -22.84
N TYR A 110 7.93 5.16 -23.37
CA TYR A 110 9.07 4.39 -22.83
C TYR A 110 9.43 4.84 -21.40
N TYR A 111 9.55 6.15 -21.15
CA TYR A 111 9.83 6.66 -19.81
C TYR A 111 8.71 6.30 -18.84
N PHE A 112 7.45 6.42 -19.25
CA PHE A 112 6.30 6.05 -18.45
C PHE A 112 6.29 4.56 -18.07
N ALA A 113 6.55 3.67 -19.03
CA ALA A 113 6.65 2.24 -18.76
C ALA A 113 7.81 1.91 -17.80
N ARG A 114 8.97 2.57 -17.95
CA ARG A 114 10.12 2.43 -17.03
C ARG A 114 9.79 2.91 -15.62
N LEU A 115 9.13 4.06 -15.49
CA LEU A 115 8.69 4.60 -14.21
C LEU A 115 7.72 3.67 -13.49
N HIS A 116 6.76 3.07 -14.21
CA HIS A 116 5.86 2.07 -13.66
C HIS A 116 6.56 0.78 -13.23
N ALA A 117 7.53 0.31 -14.01
CA ALA A 117 8.33 -0.85 -13.64
C ALA A 117 9.17 -0.58 -12.40
N PHE A 118 9.78 0.60 -12.31
CA PHE A 118 10.56 1.03 -11.15
C PHE A 118 9.70 1.15 -9.89
N TYR A 119 8.50 1.72 -10.00
CA TYR A 119 7.54 1.74 -8.90
C TYR A 119 7.18 0.34 -8.40
N GLU A 120 6.83 -0.59 -9.30
CA GLU A 120 6.53 -1.98 -8.91
C GLU A 120 7.73 -2.64 -8.21
N PHE A 121 8.95 -2.36 -8.69
CA PHE A 121 10.17 -2.82 -8.05
C PHE A 121 10.32 -2.27 -6.63
N LEU A 122 10.11 -0.97 -6.42
CA LEU A 122 10.16 -0.36 -5.08
C LEU A 122 9.17 -1.02 -4.11
N SER A 123 7.92 -1.23 -4.54
CA SER A 123 6.91 -1.89 -3.71
C SER A 123 7.35 -3.30 -3.29
N VAL A 124 7.92 -4.08 -4.21
CA VAL A 124 8.42 -5.43 -3.91
C VAL A 124 9.65 -5.39 -2.99
N ALA A 125 10.63 -4.53 -3.27
CA ALA A 125 11.86 -4.41 -2.49
C ALA A 125 11.58 -3.99 -1.05
N LYS A 126 10.71 -2.98 -0.85
CA LYS A 126 10.28 -2.54 0.48
C LYS A 126 9.48 -3.60 1.23
N THR A 127 8.63 -4.35 0.53
CA THR A 127 7.91 -5.49 1.13
C THR A 127 8.90 -6.54 1.64
N TYR A 128 9.94 -6.84 0.86
CA TYR A 128 10.99 -7.78 1.25
C TYR A 128 11.78 -7.27 2.46
N GLU A 129 12.20 -6.00 2.44
CA GLU A 129 12.87 -5.35 3.56
C GLU A 129 12.04 -5.42 4.85
N LEU A 130 10.75 -5.04 4.78
CA LEU A 130 9.85 -5.10 5.93
C LEU A 130 9.65 -6.53 6.46
N LYS A 131 9.55 -7.53 5.58
CA LYS A 131 9.43 -8.95 6.00
C LYS A 131 10.70 -9.47 6.66
N LYS A 132 11.87 -8.99 6.24
CA LYS A 132 13.16 -9.33 6.87
C LYS A 132 13.32 -8.66 8.23
N SER A 133 12.86 -7.41 8.35
CA SER A 133 12.97 -6.62 9.57
C SER A 133 11.87 -6.90 10.59
N ALA A 134 10.73 -7.47 10.18
CA ALA A 134 9.70 -7.96 11.09
C ALA A 134 10.27 -9.14 11.91
N PRO A 135 10.56 -8.97 13.21
CA PRO A 135 11.08 -10.06 14.01
C PRO A 135 10.06 -11.19 14.03
N LEU A 136 10.54 -12.44 14.06
CA LEU A 136 9.75 -13.63 14.40
C LEU A 136 9.26 -13.57 15.86
N SER A 137 8.57 -12.50 16.28
CA SER A 137 7.99 -12.36 17.61
C SER A 137 6.73 -13.22 17.70
N ARG A 138 6.93 -14.54 17.73
CA ARG A 138 6.06 -15.45 18.47
C ARG A 138 6.27 -15.20 19.96
N GLN A 139 5.78 -14.07 20.45
CA GLN A 139 5.36 -13.99 21.85
C GLN A 139 3.86 -13.74 21.82
N PRO A 140 3.03 -14.64 22.40
CA PRO A 140 1.63 -14.34 22.57
C PRO A 140 1.56 -13.07 23.40
N VAL A 141 0.82 -12.07 22.91
CA VAL A 141 0.48 -10.89 23.70
C VAL A 141 -0.19 -11.43 24.96
N ALA A 142 0.53 -11.39 26.09
CA ALA A 142 -0.04 -11.77 27.37
C ALA A 142 -1.26 -10.86 27.58
N PRO A 143 -2.43 -11.42 27.95
CA PRO A 143 -3.59 -10.60 28.22
C PRO A 143 -3.21 -9.61 29.32
N VAL A 144 -3.57 -8.34 29.12
CA VAL A 144 -3.26 -7.24 30.04
C VAL A 144 -4.01 -7.49 31.35
N ALA A 145 -3.42 -8.30 32.22
CA ALA A 145 -3.92 -8.58 33.54
C ALA A 145 -3.52 -7.43 34.48
N ASN A 146 -4.51 -6.57 34.75
CA ASN A 146 -4.63 -5.68 35.91
C ASN A 146 -3.43 -4.79 36.29
N LEU A 147 -3.51 -3.54 35.85
CA LEU A 147 -2.82 -2.37 36.43
C LEU A 147 -3.15 -2.10 37.92
N ALA A 148 -4.01 -2.91 38.55
CA ALA A 148 -4.37 -2.76 39.97
C ALA A 148 -3.30 -3.29 40.96
N GLN A 149 -2.29 -4.04 40.51
CA GLN A 149 -1.28 -4.61 41.42
C GLN A 149 -0.02 -3.75 41.62
N ILE A 150 0.18 -2.69 40.84
CA ILE A 150 1.41 -1.87 40.92
C ILE A 150 1.26 -0.69 41.90
N ALA A 151 0.04 -0.30 42.28
CA ALA A 151 -0.20 0.84 43.19
C ALA A 151 -0.15 0.49 44.71
N GLY A 152 0.11 -0.77 45.08
CA GLY A 152 0.02 -1.23 46.47
C GLY A 152 1.34 -1.42 47.23
N LYS A 153 2.50 -1.16 46.61
CA LYS A 153 3.81 -1.50 47.18
C LYS A 153 4.78 -0.31 47.25
N GLU A 154 4.30 0.84 47.71
CA GLU A 154 5.15 1.95 48.17
C GLU A 154 4.85 2.32 49.63
N ARG A 155 4.98 1.35 50.54
CA ARG A 155 5.22 1.64 51.97
C ARG A 155 6.20 0.62 52.54
N ARG A 156 7.17 1.13 53.30
CA ARG A 156 8.39 0.52 53.86
C ARG A 156 9.54 0.59 52.84
N VAL A 157 10.59 1.40 53.02
CA VAL A 157 11.49 1.44 54.20
C VAL A 157 12.25 2.80 54.29
N ASN A 158 12.18 3.41 55.47
CA ASN A 158 13.10 4.27 56.24
C ASN A 158 13.90 5.43 55.60
N LEU A 159 13.61 6.66 56.06
CA LEU A 159 14.22 7.26 57.26
C LEU A 159 13.11 7.80 58.17
#